data_AF-G5GJF4-F1
#
_entry.id   AF-G5GJF4-F1
#
_cell.length_a   1.000
_cell.length_b   1.000
_cell.length_c   1.000
_cell.angle_alpha   90.00
_cell.angle_beta   90.00
_cell.angle_gamma   90.00
#
_symmetry.space_group_name_H-M   'P 1'
#
loop_
_entity.id
_entity.type
_entity.pdbx_description
1 polymer ?
#
loop_
_entity_poly.entity_id
_entity_poly.type
_entity_poly.pdbx_seq_one_letter_code
_entity_poly.pdbx_strand_id
1 'polypeptide(L)' 'MTIMKAKHLTLDDRKAIQEGIERRLSKTAIAKSISKDPTTVAKEIKLHRTVKQRNRFNSPVMCAKLKE' A
#
# COMPACT_ATOMS: atom_id res chain seq x y z
N MET A 1 -0.39 29.05 4.48
CA MET A 1 -0.08 27.79 5.20
C MET A 1 0.83 26.96 4.32
N THR A 2 2.12 26.96 4.61
CA THR A 2 3.16 26.37 3.75
C THR A 2 3.06 24.85 3.82
N ILE A 3 2.55 24.22 2.76
CA ILE A 3 2.56 22.77 2.64
C ILE A 3 4.02 22.37 2.43
N MET A 4 4.69 21.99 3.51
CA MET A 4 5.99 21.31 3.45
C MET A 4 5.76 20.01 2.68
N LYS A 5 5.97 20.05 1.36
CA LYS A 5 6.03 18.87 0.50
C LYS A 5 7.27 18.09 0.91
N ALA A 6 7.16 17.32 1.99
CA ALA A 6 8.16 16.33 2.36
C ALA A 6 8.13 15.25 1.28
N LYS A 7 8.97 15.43 0.24
CA LYS A 7 9.09 14.59 -0.95
C LYS A 7 9.36 13.12 -0.63
N HIS A 8 9.94 12.85 0.54
CA HIS A 8 10.34 11.51 0.98
C HIS A 8 9.52 11.07 2.19
N LEU A 9 9.32 9.75 2.29
CA LEU A 9 8.84 9.13 3.51
C LEU A 9 9.99 9.01 4.50
N THR A 10 9.75 9.43 5.73
CA THR A 10 10.66 9.16 6.86
C THR A 10 10.55 7.68 7.27
N LEU A 11 11.44 7.21 8.14
CA LEU A 11 11.32 5.86 8.72
C LEU A 11 10.09 5.74 9.61
N ASP A 12 9.73 6.81 10.31
CA ASP A 12 8.54 6.85 11.16
C ASP A 12 7.25 6.75 10.35
N ASP A 13 7.17 7.48 9.22
CA ASP A 13 6.05 7.37 8.28
C ASP A 13 5.86 5.92 7.79
N ARG A 14 6.96 5.19 7.55
CA ARG A 14 6.89 3.78 7.11
C ARG A 14 6.36 2.86 8.20
N LYS A 15 6.79 3.07 9.45
CA LYS A 15 6.27 2.32 10.60
C LYS A 15 4.78 2.58 10.80
N ALA A 16 4.35 3.84 10.71
CA ALA A 16 2.94 4.21 10.79
C ALA A 16 2.10 3.59 9.66
N ILE A 17 2.63 3.51 8.43
CA ILE A 17 1.98 2.80 7.33
C ILE A 17 1.82 1.31 7.65
N GLN A 18 2.88 0.66 8.14
CA GLN A 18 2.85 -0.76 8.50
C GLN A 18 1.79 -1.03 9.58
N GLU A 19 1.82 -0.27 10.68
CA GLU A 19 0.86 -0.37 11.79
C GLU A 19 -0.58 -0.15 11.29
N GLY A 20 -0.78 0.82 10.40
CA GLY A 20 -2.09 1.08 9.79
C GLY A 20 -2.62 -0.09 8.97
N ILE A 21 -1.75 -0.80 8.24
CA ILE A 21 -2.13 -2.01 7.46
C ILE A 21 -2.47 -3.17 8.38
N GLU A 22 -1.69 -3.37 9.45
CA GLU A 22 -1.93 -4.39 10.47
C GLU A 22 -3.29 -4.16 11.15
N ARG A 23 -3.64 -2.89 11.42
CA ARG A 23 -4.94 -2.46 11.94
C ARG A 23 -6.07 -2.40 10.90
N ARG A 24 -5.84 -2.90 9.68
CA ARG A 24 -6.83 -2.92 8.57
C ARG A 24 -7.38 -1.54 8.19
N LEU A 25 -6.61 -0.48 8.42
CA LEU A 25 -6.99 0.87 8.01
C LEU A 25 -6.91 1.03 6.49
N SER A 26 -7.74 1.92 5.96
CA SER A 26 -7.67 2.28 4.54
C SER A 26 -6.42 3.13 4.27
N LYS A 27 -5.81 2.99 3.08
CA LYS A 27 -4.67 3.81 2.65
C LYS A 27 -4.91 5.32 2.78
N THR A 28 -6.16 5.76 2.62
CA THR A 28 -6.58 7.17 2.79
C THR A 28 -6.59 7.59 4.25
N ALA A 29 -7.01 6.73 5.17
CA ALA A 29 -6.95 7.02 6.60
C ALA A 29 -5.50 7.11 7.09
N ILE A 30 -4.65 6.17 6.65
CA ILE A 30 -3.22 6.16 6.94
C ILE A 30 -2.55 7.43 6.38
N ALA A 31 -2.87 7.82 5.14
CA ALA A 31 -2.33 9.04 4.53
C ALA A 31 -2.71 10.31 5.31
N LYS A 32 -3.95 10.38 5.82
CA LYS A 32 -4.41 11.47 6.68
C LYS A 32 -3.65 11.50 8.01
N SER A 33 -3.39 10.35 8.63
CA SER A 33 -2.68 10.31 9.92
C SER A 33 -1.22 10.77 9.82
N ILE A 34 -0.53 10.45 8.72
CA ILE A 34 0.87 10.86 8.50
C ILE A 34 1.00 12.17 7.69
N SER A 35 -0.12 12.84 7.38
CA SER A 35 -0.16 14.06 6.56
C SER A 35 0.59 13.92 5.22
N LYS A 36 0.42 12.79 4.53
CA LYS A 36 1.00 12.52 3.20
C LYS A 36 -0.08 12.31 2.15
N ASP A 37 0.31 12.41 0.89
CA ASP A 37 -0.56 12.08 -0.22
C ASP A 37 -0.86 10.56 -0.26
N PRO A 38 -2.13 10.15 -0.47
CA PRO A 38 -2.51 8.74 -0.51
C PRO A 38 -1.84 7.94 -1.64
N THR A 39 -1.43 8.58 -2.73
CA THR A 39 -0.66 7.91 -3.80
C THR A 39 0.75 7.57 -3.34
N THR A 40 1.35 8.37 -2.46
CA THR A 40 2.66 8.09 -1.84
C THR A 40 2.56 6.86 -0.95
N VAL A 41 1.54 6.79 -0.09
CA VAL A 41 1.26 5.60 0.73
C VAL A 41 1.03 4.37 -0.15
N ALA A 42 0.25 4.51 -1.23
CA ALA A 42 -0.01 3.41 -2.15
C ALA A 42 1.26 2.89 -2.84
N LYS A 43 2.18 3.79 -3.23
CA LYS A 43 3.47 3.43 -3.82
C LYS A 43 4.35 2.68 -2.81
N GLU A 44 4.42 3.17 -1.57
CA GLU A 44 5.18 2.52 -0.49
C GLU A 44 4.68 1.10 -0.23
N ILE A 45 3.37 0.93 -0.11
CA ILE A 45 2.72 -0.38 0.06
C ILE A 45 3.02 -1.29 -1.13
N LYS A 46 2.90 -0.78 -2.35
CA LYS A 46 3.16 -1.58 -3.56
C LYS A 46 4.62 -2.04 -3.64
N LEU A 47 5.56 -1.21 -3.20
CA LEU A 47 6.99 -1.50 -3.21
C LEU A 47 7.37 -2.59 -2.20
N HIS A 48 6.75 -2.58 -1.01
CA HIS A 48 7.13 -3.47 0.10
C HIS A 48 6.18 -4.64 0.35
N ARG A 49 5.02 -4.70 -0.32
CA ARG A 49 4.09 -5.82 -0.15
C ARG A 49 4.67 -7.11 -0.71
N THR A 50 4.50 -8.20 0.02
CA THR A 50 4.64 -9.55 -0.53
C THR A 50 3.35 -9.93 -1.23
N VAL A 51 3.42 -10.18 -2.55
CA VAL A 51 2.27 -10.64 -3.30
C VAL A 51 2.06 -12.13 -3.02
N LYS A 52 1.01 -12.46 -2.28
CA LYS A 52 0.57 -13.85 -2.15
C LYS A 52 -0.01 -14.30 -3.48
N GLN A 53 0.68 -15.20 -4.18
CA GLN A 53 0.17 -15.75 -5.42
C GLN A 53 -1.12 -16.53 -5.15
N ARG A 54 -2.07 -16.42 -6.08
CA ARG A 54 -3.30 -17.20 -6.02
C ARG A 54 -2.94 -18.68 -6.14
N ASN A 55 -3.51 -19.51 -5.29
CA ASN A 55 -3.39 -20.95 -5.43
C ASN A 55 -4.13 -21.38 -6.71
N ARG A 56 -3.38 -21.63 -7.78
CA ARG A 56 -3.94 -22.05 -9.08
C ARG A 56 -4.45 -23.50 -9.06
N PHE A 57 -3.99 -24.33 -8.11
CA PHE A 57 -4.39 -25.73 -7.98
C PHE A 57 -5.81 -25.86 -7.43
N ASN A 58 -6.12 -25.22 -6.29
CA ASN A 58 -7.47 -25.21 -5.72
C ASN A 58 -8.39 -24.14 -6.34
N SER A 59 -7.84 -23.23 -7.14
CA SER A 59 -8.59 -22.10 -7.68
C SER A 59 -8.08 -21.74 -9.07
N PRO A 60 -8.42 -22.54 -10.09
CA PRO A 60 -7.99 -22.31 -11.46
C PRO A 60 -8.47 -20.94 -11.94
N VAL A 61 -7.61 -20.27 -12.72
CA VAL A 61 -7.98 -18.99 -13.31
C VAL A 61 -8.82 -19.27 -14.55
N MET A 62 -10.13 -19.03 -14.44
CA MET A 62 -11.10 -19.25 -15.52
C MET A 62 -11.10 -18.16 -16.60
N CYS A 63 -10.14 -17.22 -16.56
CA CYS A 63 -10.10 -16.11 -17.49
C CYS A 63 -9.41 -16.54 -18.80
N ALA A 64 -10.19 -16.71 -19.86
CA ALA A 64 -9.71 -17.11 -21.19
C ALA A 64 -8.74 -16.11 -21.86
N LYS A 65 -8.56 -14.92 -21.27
CA LYS A 65 -7.67 -13.85 -21.78
C LYS A 65 -6.51 -13.55 -20.85
N LEU A 66 -6.28 -14.36 -19.80
CA LEU A 66 -5.10 -14.17 -18.95
C LEU A 66 -3.84 -14.43 -19.80
N LYS A 67 -3.07 -13.37 -20.05
CA LYS A 67 -1.74 -13.48 -20.67
C LYS A 67 -0.75 -13.98 -19.62
N GLU A 68 0.03 -14.99 -19.97
CA GLU A 68 1.16 -15.48 -19.18
C GLU A 68 2.27 -14.43 -19.05
#